data_AF-A0AAN7BLV6-F1
#
_entry.id   AF-A0AAN7BLV6-F1
#
_cell.length_a   1.000
_cell.length_b   1.000
_cell.length_c   1.000
_cell.angle_alpha   90.00
_cell.angle_beta   90.00
_cell.angle_gamma   90.00
#
_symmetry.space_group_name_H-M   'P 1'
#
loop_
_entity.id
_entity.type
_entity.pdbx_description
1 polymer ?
#
loop_
_entity_poly.entity_id
_entity_poly.type
_entity_poly.pdbx_seq_one_letter_code
_entity_poly.pdbx_strand_id
1 'polypeptide(L)'
;SCPDPSCSGTFNPEGIPLCLSGYSCLPTPKTCAPPPAPCNLNNCNGSFNPTTGIATCKSRKATCQCTPTPTNCGTKESCDLNNCSGQFLGNTPFPNCTNWWQGCECLPTTTTCGPPQPCDKNGCAGAFDSTNGIATCRNNFLVCKCIPTATNCGMRQSCDFNNCAGQFVTNDPYGRCTNWWAGCECLPTRNTCGSPQSCDKNGCAGSFDSDGVARCKGNFKGCKCKPTVDNCGARQSCDLNNCVGDFTGLGPVVYPRCTNWWAGCECLATAKTCGTPQSCSKNGCAGGWVNGVPRCKGNYLGCQC
;
A
#
# COMPACT_ATOMS: atom_id res chain seq x y z
N SER A 1 26.81 -0.39 56.54
CA SER A 1 27.58 -0.18 57.78
C SER A 1 26.68 0.56 58.75
N CYS A 2 26.36 -0.02 59.91
CA CYS A 2 25.79 0.75 61.01
C CYS A 2 26.91 1.66 61.57
N PRO A 3 26.68 2.96 61.78
CA PRO A 3 27.72 3.87 62.26
C PRO A 3 27.86 3.86 63.79
N ASP A 4 27.20 2.96 64.51
CA ASP A 4 27.17 2.96 65.97
C ASP A 4 27.90 1.72 66.54
N PRO A 5 28.98 1.90 67.32
CA PRO A 5 29.80 0.80 67.86
C PRO A 5 29.14 0.00 68.99
N SER A 6 27.86 0.23 69.30
CA SER A 6 27.17 -0.32 70.48
C SER A 6 26.25 -1.52 70.23
N CYS A 7 26.04 -1.97 68.99
CA CYS A 7 25.20 -3.14 68.70
C CYS A 7 26.04 -4.40 68.42
N SER A 8 25.94 -5.39 69.31
CA SER A 8 26.50 -6.73 69.09
C SER A 8 25.77 -7.41 67.93
N GLY A 9 26.51 -8.06 67.02
CA GLY A 9 26.01 -8.69 65.79
C GLY A 9 25.09 -9.92 65.95
N THR A 10 24.33 -10.01 67.03
CA THR A 10 23.34 -11.08 67.28
C THR A 10 21.95 -10.62 66.84
N PHE A 11 21.28 -11.45 66.04
CA PHE A 11 19.94 -11.21 65.49
C PHE A 11 18.91 -12.14 66.13
N ASN A 12 17.66 -11.68 66.28
CA ASN A 12 16.55 -12.55 66.66
C ASN A 12 16.12 -13.47 65.48
N PRO A 13 15.21 -14.45 65.67
CA PRO A 13 14.75 -15.35 64.61
C PRO A 13 14.10 -14.65 63.39
N GLU A 14 13.72 -13.38 63.54
CA GLU A 14 13.13 -12.54 62.49
C GLU A 14 14.16 -11.64 61.78
N GLY A 15 15.45 -11.76 62.14
CA GLY A 15 16.54 -11.01 61.50
C GLY A 15 16.73 -9.58 62.03
N ILE A 16 16.25 -9.27 63.24
CA ILE A 16 16.39 -7.96 63.88
C ILE A 16 17.60 -7.97 64.83
N PRO A 17 18.56 -7.03 64.71
CA PRO A 17 19.71 -6.97 65.60
C PRO A 17 19.30 -6.62 67.03
N LEU A 18 19.79 -7.37 68.01
CA LEU A 18 19.54 -7.16 69.43
C LEU A 18 20.65 -6.26 69.99
N CYS A 19 20.29 -5.06 70.47
CA CYS A 19 21.25 -4.18 71.14
C CYS A 19 21.16 -4.34 72.67
N LEU A 20 22.30 -4.26 73.33
CA LEU A 20 22.43 -4.43 74.79
C LEU A 20 21.77 -3.24 75.50
N SER A 21 20.77 -3.54 76.32
CA SER A 21 20.04 -2.65 77.24
C SER A 21 19.16 -1.54 76.59
N GLY A 22 17.85 -1.73 76.68
CA GLY A 22 16.85 -0.64 76.78
C GLY A 22 16.54 0.23 75.55
N TYR A 23 17.36 0.23 74.50
CA TYR A 23 17.12 1.06 73.31
C TYR A 23 16.56 0.22 72.15
N SER A 24 15.35 0.55 71.72
CA SER A 24 14.79 0.07 70.47
C SER A 24 15.52 0.73 69.30
N CYS A 25 16.29 -0.04 68.53
CA CYS A 25 16.68 0.38 67.19
C CYS A 25 15.40 0.49 66.37
N LEU A 26 14.83 1.69 66.29
CA LEU A 26 13.84 2.01 65.28
C LEU A 26 14.47 1.63 63.93
N PRO A 27 13.86 0.71 63.15
CA PRO A 27 14.38 0.38 61.84
C PRO A 27 14.52 1.70 61.07
N THR A 28 15.72 1.96 60.58
CA THR A 28 15.98 3.15 59.75
C THR A 28 14.91 3.17 58.66
N PRO A 29 14.20 4.30 58.44
CA PRO A 29 13.15 4.38 57.45
C PRO A 29 13.67 3.83 56.13
N LYS A 30 12.95 2.89 55.52
CA LYS A 30 13.25 2.37 54.18
C LYS A 30 13.18 3.54 53.19
N THR A 31 14.29 4.24 53.00
CA THR A 31 14.36 5.38 52.09
C THR A 31 14.45 4.85 50.65
N CYS A 32 13.33 4.87 49.95
CA CYS A 32 13.30 4.70 48.51
C CYS A 32 13.85 6.00 47.89
N ALA A 33 15.12 6.01 47.49
CA ALA A 33 15.69 7.16 46.79
C ALA A 33 15.16 7.22 45.34
N PRO A 34 14.58 8.36 44.90
CA PRO A 34 14.26 8.58 43.50
C PRO A 34 15.50 8.97 42.68
N PRO A 35 15.60 8.59 41.39
CA PRO A 35 14.65 7.75 40.64
C PRO A 35 14.72 6.26 41.03
N PRO A 36 13.66 5.47 40.75
CA PRO A 36 13.65 4.04 41.02
C PRO A 36 14.86 3.32 40.41
N ALA A 37 15.54 2.50 41.22
CA ALA A 37 16.63 1.66 40.71
C ALA A 37 16.08 0.47 39.89
N PRO A 38 16.86 -0.13 38.98
CA PRO A 38 16.44 -1.33 38.27
C PRO A 38 16.15 -2.50 39.22
N CYS A 39 15.13 -3.32 38.90
CA CYS A 39 14.65 -4.40 39.75
C CYS A 39 15.64 -5.55 39.99
N ASN A 40 16.70 -5.64 39.18
CA ASN A 40 17.79 -6.62 39.31
C ASN A 40 19.01 -6.08 40.08
N LEU A 41 19.02 -4.80 40.47
CA LEU A 41 20.14 -4.15 41.18
C LEU A 41 19.91 -4.12 42.70
N ASN A 42 21.00 -4.02 43.46
CA ASN A 42 21.01 -3.75 44.91
C ASN A 42 20.17 -4.71 45.77
N ASN A 43 20.19 -6.02 45.46
CA ASN A 43 19.38 -7.02 46.16
C ASN A 43 17.88 -6.68 46.19
N CYS A 44 17.36 -5.97 45.18
CA CYS A 44 15.94 -5.63 45.10
C CYS A 44 15.07 -6.88 44.91
N ASN A 45 15.54 -7.83 44.08
CA ASN A 45 14.81 -9.01 43.63
C ASN A 45 13.35 -8.66 43.29
N GLY A 46 13.18 -7.71 42.37
CA GLY A 46 11.89 -7.09 42.11
C GLY A 46 10.89 -8.01 41.45
N SER A 47 9.61 -7.82 41.77
CA SER A 47 8.49 -8.50 41.12
C SER A 47 7.30 -7.57 40.97
N PHE A 48 6.42 -7.90 40.03
CA PHE A 48 5.16 -7.18 39.87
C PHE A 48 4.16 -7.53 40.96
N ASN A 49 3.51 -6.51 41.52
CA ASN A 49 2.34 -6.69 42.35
C ASN A 49 1.17 -7.16 41.45
N PRO A 50 0.52 -8.30 41.76
CA PRO A 50 -0.52 -8.87 40.90
C PRO A 50 -1.81 -8.03 40.85
N THR A 51 -2.03 -7.14 41.83
CA THR A 51 -3.24 -6.31 41.94
C THR A 51 -3.05 -4.94 41.29
N THR A 52 -1.82 -4.44 41.20
CA THR A 52 -1.54 -3.09 40.68
C THR A 52 -0.65 -3.06 39.44
N GLY A 53 -0.01 -4.19 39.09
CA GLY A 53 0.92 -4.26 37.96
C GLY A 53 2.22 -3.47 38.16
N ILE A 54 2.46 -2.92 39.36
CA ILE A 54 3.64 -2.10 39.68
C ILE A 54 4.78 -3.01 40.14
N ALA A 55 5.97 -2.81 39.57
CA ALA A 55 7.17 -3.52 40.01
C ALA A 55 7.68 -2.96 41.33
N THR A 56 7.87 -3.85 42.31
CA THR A 56 8.37 -3.51 43.64
C THR A 56 9.49 -4.47 44.05
N CYS A 57 10.45 -3.97 44.83
CA CYS A 57 11.45 -4.84 45.44
C CYS A 57 10.82 -5.78 46.47
N LYS A 58 11.35 -6.99 46.64
CA LYS A 58 10.90 -7.98 47.64
C LYS A 58 11.80 -8.08 48.88
N SER A 59 13.04 -7.60 48.83
CA SER A 59 14.03 -7.83 49.90
C SER A 59 14.31 -6.58 50.76
N ARG A 60 15.57 -6.14 50.91
CA ARG A 60 15.94 -5.03 51.82
C ARG A 60 15.24 -3.68 51.51
N LYS A 61 14.73 -3.51 50.29
CA LYS A 61 13.93 -2.36 49.86
C LYS A 61 12.45 -2.71 49.64
N ALA A 62 11.94 -3.73 50.33
CA ALA A 62 10.56 -4.20 50.15
C ALA A 62 9.57 -3.05 50.22
N THR A 63 8.66 -2.99 49.22
CA THR A 63 7.68 -1.93 48.88
C THR A 63 8.19 -0.73 48.07
N CYS A 64 9.50 -0.55 47.89
CA CYS A 64 10.01 0.46 46.95
C CYS A 64 9.72 0.06 45.51
N GLN A 65 9.25 1.01 44.70
CA GLN A 65 9.14 0.85 43.25
C GLN A 65 10.53 0.63 42.64
N CYS A 66 10.60 -0.20 41.60
CA CYS A 66 11.81 -0.44 40.82
C CYS A 66 11.49 -0.44 39.32
N THR A 67 12.48 -0.10 38.49
CA THR A 67 12.32 -0.15 37.03
C THR A 67 12.47 -1.59 36.55
N PRO A 68 11.48 -2.18 35.86
CA PRO A 68 11.58 -3.53 35.36
C PRO A 68 12.76 -3.70 34.42
N THR A 69 13.40 -4.87 34.47
CA THR A 69 14.40 -5.29 33.49
C THR A 69 13.85 -6.46 32.68
N PRO A 70 14.44 -6.83 31.53
CA PRO A 70 13.95 -7.93 30.71
C PRO A 70 13.74 -9.24 31.49
N THR A 71 14.58 -9.51 32.49
CA THR A 71 14.44 -10.68 33.38
C THR A 71 13.21 -10.66 34.27
N ASN A 72 12.62 -9.50 34.56
CA ASN A 72 11.42 -9.36 35.37
C ASN A 72 10.13 -9.37 34.55
N CYS A 73 10.22 -9.02 33.26
CA CYS A 73 9.06 -8.83 32.38
C CYS A 73 8.46 -10.13 31.83
N GLY A 74 9.19 -11.25 31.91
CA GLY A 74 8.75 -12.52 31.36
C GLY A 74 8.62 -12.50 29.83
N THR A 75 7.80 -13.39 29.28
CA THR A 75 7.47 -13.44 27.85
C THR A 75 6.58 -12.27 27.45
N LYS A 76 6.81 -11.73 26.25
CA LYS A 76 5.99 -10.66 25.68
C LYS A 76 4.56 -11.14 25.47
N GLU A 77 3.60 -10.46 26.07
CA GLU A 77 2.17 -10.66 25.83
C GLU A 77 1.57 -9.50 25.03
N SER A 78 0.30 -9.60 24.63
CA SER A 78 -0.40 -8.54 23.90
C SER A 78 -0.40 -7.21 24.66
N CYS A 79 -0.14 -6.11 23.96
CA CYS A 79 -0.14 -4.75 24.52
C CYS A 79 -1.50 -4.27 25.04
N ASP A 80 -2.58 -4.95 24.66
CA ASP A 80 -3.94 -4.63 25.08
C ASP A 80 -4.41 -5.55 26.22
N LEU A 81 -3.56 -6.49 26.66
CA LEU A 81 -3.90 -7.42 27.73
C LEU A 81 -3.62 -6.82 29.10
N ASN A 82 -4.44 -7.18 30.10
CA ASN A 82 -4.15 -6.99 31.52
C ASN A 82 -3.73 -5.56 31.91
N ASN A 83 -4.37 -4.56 31.29
CA ASN A 83 -4.13 -3.13 31.52
C ASN A 83 -2.70 -2.65 31.20
N CYS A 84 -1.96 -3.34 30.33
CA CYS A 84 -0.62 -2.92 29.88
C CYS A 84 -0.63 -1.52 29.23
N SER A 85 -1.61 -1.25 28.36
CA SER A 85 -1.73 0.00 27.59
C SER A 85 -0.44 0.28 26.79
N GLY A 86 -0.07 -0.64 25.90
CA GLY A 86 1.20 -0.57 25.18
C GLY A 86 1.31 0.63 24.22
N GLN A 87 2.50 1.22 24.16
CA GLN A 87 2.81 2.34 23.27
C GLN A 87 4.26 2.26 22.77
N PHE A 88 4.49 2.67 21.51
CA PHE A 88 5.85 2.86 21.00
C PHE A 88 6.45 4.14 21.57
N LEU A 89 7.51 3.99 22.39
CA LEU A 89 8.26 5.10 22.97
C LEU A 89 9.45 5.49 22.07
N GLY A 90 9.12 5.89 20.84
CA GLY A 90 10.10 6.21 19.79
C GLY A 90 10.21 5.15 18.71
N ASN A 91 11.36 5.11 18.03
CA ASN A 91 11.63 4.22 16.91
C ASN A 91 12.23 2.89 17.42
N THR A 92 11.39 2.02 17.98
CA THR A 92 11.79 0.73 18.57
C THR A 92 11.07 -0.45 17.88
N PRO A 93 11.65 -1.67 17.92
CA PRO A 93 11.00 -2.85 17.37
C PRO A 93 9.70 -3.22 18.08
N PHE A 94 9.67 -3.09 19.41
CA PHE A 94 8.51 -3.40 20.23
C PHE A 94 8.05 -2.17 21.02
N PRO A 95 6.74 -2.03 21.25
CA PRO A 95 6.18 -1.07 22.19
C PRO A 95 6.40 -1.51 23.65
N ASN A 96 6.24 -0.58 24.59
CA ASN A 96 6.31 -0.84 26.02
C ASN A 96 4.96 -0.59 26.68
N CYS A 97 4.64 -1.37 27.71
CA CYS A 97 3.52 -1.07 28.59
C CYS A 97 3.73 0.28 29.27
N THR A 98 2.67 1.09 29.33
CA THR A 98 2.70 2.41 29.97
C THR A 98 1.91 2.46 31.27
N ASN A 99 1.04 1.46 31.51
CA ASN A 99 0.27 1.33 32.73
C ASN A 99 0.74 0.09 33.53
N TRP A 100 0.05 -1.04 33.47
CA TRP A 100 0.52 -2.25 34.17
C TRP A 100 1.78 -2.80 33.50
N TRP A 101 2.74 -3.25 34.30
CA TRP A 101 4.05 -3.72 33.84
C TRP A 101 4.86 -2.66 33.09
N GLN A 102 4.72 -1.41 33.52
CA GLN A 102 5.35 -0.26 32.89
C GLN A 102 6.82 -0.48 32.55
N GLY A 103 7.18 -0.26 31.29
CA GLY A 103 8.55 -0.46 30.78
C GLY A 103 8.83 -1.85 30.22
N CYS A 104 7.98 -2.84 30.44
CA CYS A 104 8.09 -4.14 29.77
C CYS A 104 7.64 -4.06 28.31
N GLU A 105 8.35 -4.75 27.42
CA GLU A 105 7.95 -4.87 26.01
C GLU A 105 6.70 -5.74 25.86
N CYS A 106 5.83 -5.39 24.91
CA CYS A 106 4.63 -6.16 24.58
C CYS A 106 4.51 -6.40 23.07
N LEU A 107 3.66 -7.35 22.67
CA LEU A 107 3.35 -7.63 21.26
C LEU A 107 2.32 -6.61 20.76
N PRO A 108 2.65 -5.83 19.72
CA PRO A 108 1.76 -4.78 19.24
C PRO A 108 0.49 -5.37 18.64
N THR A 109 -0.62 -4.66 18.86
CA THR A 109 -1.90 -4.96 18.21
C THR A 109 -2.18 -3.94 17.11
N THR A 110 -3.31 -4.09 16.40
CA THR A 110 -3.78 -3.07 15.45
C THR A 110 -3.95 -1.70 16.10
N THR A 111 -4.35 -1.67 17.38
CA THR A 111 -4.50 -0.44 18.16
C THR A 111 -3.14 0.20 18.43
N THR A 112 -2.15 -0.61 18.84
CA THR A 112 -0.80 -0.12 19.13
C THR A 112 -0.06 0.38 17.89
N CYS A 113 -0.25 -0.29 16.75
CA CYS A 113 0.38 0.08 15.47
C CYS A 113 -0.23 1.35 14.85
N GLY A 114 -1.51 1.62 15.10
CA GLY A 114 -2.25 2.71 14.46
C GLY A 114 -2.39 2.53 12.92
N PRO A 115 -2.73 3.61 12.20
CA PRO A 115 -2.84 3.59 10.74
C PRO A 115 -1.50 3.25 10.06
N PRO A 116 -1.48 2.35 9.06
CA PRO A 116 -0.26 2.01 8.34
C PRO A 116 0.48 3.23 7.79
N GLN A 117 1.80 3.24 7.97
CA GLN A 117 2.71 4.27 7.47
C GLN A 117 3.62 3.70 6.36
N PRO A 118 4.30 4.54 5.56
CA PRO A 118 5.25 4.05 4.55
C PRO A 118 6.31 3.09 5.11
N CYS A 119 6.59 2.00 4.40
CA CYS A 119 7.48 0.92 4.84
C CYS A 119 8.97 1.30 4.99
N ASP A 120 9.38 2.45 4.45
CA ASP A 120 10.72 3.03 4.58
C ASP A 120 10.82 4.13 5.66
N LYS A 121 9.69 4.48 6.29
CA LYS A 121 9.65 5.52 7.32
C LYS A 121 10.17 5.01 8.66
N ASN A 122 10.89 5.87 9.37
CA ASN A 122 11.32 5.67 10.76
C ASN A 122 12.08 4.34 11.03
N GLY A 123 12.77 3.79 10.03
CA GLY A 123 13.53 2.55 10.16
C GLY A 123 12.66 1.29 10.26
N CYS A 124 11.41 1.32 9.74
CA CYS A 124 10.50 0.17 9.66
C CYS A 124 11.11 -1.02 8.89
N ALA A 125 11.84 -0.73 7.80
CA ALA A 125 12.42 -1.73 6.90
C ALA A 125 11.37 -2.76 6.44
N GLY A 126 10.25 -2.28 5.92
CA GLY A 126 9.11 -3.12 5.60
C GLY A 126 9.41 -4.17 4.53
N ALA A 127 8.82 -5.36 4.71
CA ALA A 127 8.90 -6.44 3.75
C ALA A 127 7.58 -7.20 3.67
N PHE A 128 7.27 -7.70 2.49
CA PHE A 128 6.09 -8.52 2.26
C PHE A 128 6.25 -9.91 2.88
N ASP A 129 5.20 -10.38 3.52
CA ASP A 129 5.03 -11.78 3.86
C ASP A 129 4.59 -12.56 2.60
N SER A 130 5.37 -13.57 2.22
CA SER A 130 5.13 -14.39 1.03
C SER A 130 3.85 -15.23 1.12
N THR A 131 3.27 -15.39 2.31
CA THR A 131 2.10 -16.24 2.56
C THR A 131 0.78 -15.50 2.33
N ASN A 132 0.77 -14.18 2.53
CA ASN A 132 -0.44 -13.36 2.46
C ASN A 132 -0.27 -12.06 1.65
N GLY A 133 0.94 -11.75 1.18
CA GLY A 133 1.23 -10.57 0.37
C GLY A 133 1.11 -9.24 1.13
N ILE A 134 1.10 -9.25 2.46
CA ILE A 134 0.99 -8.05 3.31
C ILE A 134 2.38 -7.57 3.70
N ALA A 135 2.64 -6.28 3.52
CA ALA A 135 3.87 -5.66 4.00
C ALA A 135 3.80 -5.33 5.49
N THR A 136 4.82 -5.77 6.21
CA THR A 136 4.99 -5.48 7.64
C THR A 136 6.40 -5.02 7.93
N CYS A 137 6.56 -4.19 8.96
CA CYS A 137 7.88 -3.75 9.41
C CYS A 137 8.70 -4.92 9.95
N ARG A 138 10.00 -4.95 9.59
CA ARG A 138 10.96 -5.99 9.98
C ARG A 138 12.02 -5.50 10.97
N ASN A 139 12.04 -4.20 11.25
CA ASN A 139 12.89 -3.61 12.26
C ASN A 139 12.05 -2.81 13.26
N ASN A 140 11.99 -1.47 13.17
CA ASN A 140 11.15 -0.67 14.07
C ASN A 140 9.67 -0.93 13.78
N PHE A 141 8.81 -0.92 14.81
CA PHE A 141 7.38 -1.23 14.70
C PHE A 141 7.13 -2.65 14.19
N LEU A 142 7.93 -3.62 14.64
CA LEU A 142 7.94 -5.00 14.15
C LEU A 142 6.51 -5.56 14.08
N VAL A 143 6.21 -6.27 13.00
CA VAL A 143 4.91 -6.87 12.66
C VAL A 143 3.75 -5.88 12.37
N CYS A 144 3.92 -4.58 12.62
CA CYS A 144 2.92 -3.59 12.18
C CYS A 144 2.86 -3.52 10.66
N LYS A 145 1.62 -3.42 10.14
CA LYS A 145 1.40 -3.24 8.69
C LYS A 145 1.95 -1.89 8.23
N CYS A 146 2.56 -1.88 7.06
CA CYS A 146 3.09 -0.66 6.43
C CYS A 146 2.63 -0.55 4.96
N ILE A 147 2.66 0.67 4.43
CA ILE A 147 2.32 0.97 3.04
C ILE A 147 3.60 0.81 2.20
N PRO A 148 3.64 -0.13 1.26
CA PRO A 148 4.80 -0.35 0.40
C PRO A 148 5.19 0.92 -0.37
N THR A 149 6.48 1.20 -0.48
CA THR A 149 7.00 2.23 -1.39
C THR A 149 7.63 1.58 -2.63
N ALA A 150 8.08 2.40 -3.59
CA ALA A 150 8.69 1.90 -4.82
C ALA A 150 9.86 0.92 -4.53
N THR A 151 10.59 1.15 -3.45
CA THR A 151 11.70 0.29 -3.00
C THR A 151 11.24 -1.13 -2.63
N ASN A 152 10.02 -1.28 -2.09
CA ASN A 152 9.48 -2.58 -1.68
C ASN A 152 8.80 -3.34 -2.84
N CYS A 153 8.21 -2.61 -3.78
CA CYS A 153 7.35 -3.16 -4.83
C CYS A 153 8.10 -3.80 -6.01
N GLY A 154 9.38 -3.48 -6.18
CA GLY A 154 10.17 -3.95 -7.33
C GLY A 154 9.62 -3.47 -8.67
N MET A 155 9.89 -4.22 -9.74
CA MET A 155 9.38 -3.90 -11.08
C MET A 155 7.89 -4.23 -11.19
N ARG A 156 7.13 -3.37 -11.89
CA ARG A 156 5.70 -3.55 -12.15
C ARG A 156 5.44 -4.90 -12.83
N GLN A 157 4.60 -5.72 -12.21
CA GLN A 157 4.08 -6.98 -12.77
C GLN A 157 2.65 -6.80 -13.26
N SER A 158 2.09 -7.81 -13.93
CA SER A 158 0.68 -7.81 -14.34
C SER A 158 -0.26 -7.57 -13.15
N CYS A 159 -1.28 -6.72 -13.34
CA CYS A 159 -2.31 -6.44 -12.32
C CYS A 159 -3.17 -7.66 -11.94
N ASP A 160 -3.14 -8.72 -12.75
CA ASP A 160 -3.84 -9.98 -12.45
C ASP A 160 -2.90 -11.05 -11.86
N PHE A 161 -1.64 -10.70 -11.61
CA PHE A 161 -0.64 -11.65 -11.11
C PHE A 161 -0.72 -11.83 -9.59
N ASN A 162 -0.54 -13.07 -9.12
CA ASN A 162 -0.39 -13.43 -7.70
C ASN A 162 -1.33 -12.70 -6.73
N ASN A 163 -2.63 -12.74 -7.02
CA ASN A 163 -3.68 -12.14 -6.19
C ASN A 163 -3.57 -10.62 -5.98
N CYS A 164 -2.86 -9.90 -6.86
CA CYS A 164 -2.76 -8.44 -6.82
C CYS A 164 -4.13 -7.74 -6.85
N ALA A 165 -5.05 -8.25 -7.67
CA ALA A 165 -6.37 -7.66 -7.92
C ALA A 165 -6.26 -6.17 -8.29
N GLY A 166 -5.45 -5.88 -9.31
CA GLY A 166 -5.08 -4.52 -9.65
C GLY A 166 -6.25 -3.67 -10.18
N GLN A 167 -6.30 -2.42 -9.73
CA GLN A 167 -7.33 -1.45 -10.09
C GLN A 167 -6.72 -0.07 -10.30
N PHE A 168 -7.37 0.77 -11.11
CA PHE A 168 -7.01 2.19 -11.19
C PHE A 168 -7.64 2.95 -10.04
N VAL A 169 -6.81 3.47 -9.15
CA VAL A 169 -7.26 4.22 -7.97
C VAL A 169 -7.08 5.70 -8.29
N THR A 170 -8.04 6.29 -9.00
CA THR A 170 -8.07 7.73 -9.39
C THR A 170 -7.13 8.11 -10.54
N ASN A 171 -7.64 8.33 -11.77
CA ASN A 171 -6.92 8.91 -12.93
C ASN A 171 -5.40 8.70 -12.95
N ASP A 172 -4.95 7.47 -12.66
CA ASP A 172 -3.55 7.15 -12.42
C ASP A 172 -2.94 6.59 -13.71
N PRO A 173 -1.67 6.86 -14.00
CA PRO A 173 -0.99 6.24 -15.14
C PRO A 173 -0.96 4.72 -15.08
N TYR A 174 -0.84 4.14 -13.89
CA TYR A 174 -0.75 2.69 -13.70
C TYR A 174 -1.83 2.19 -12.74
N GLY A 175 -2.19 0.91 -12.86
CA GLY A 175 -3.03 0.26 -11.86
C GLY A 175 -2.23 0.07 -10.58
N ARG A 176 -2.92 -0.12 -9.46
CA ARG A 176 -2.33 -0.52 -8.18
C ARG A 176 -2.99 -1.78 -7.67
N CYS A 177 -2.20 -2.66 -7.06
CA CYS A 177 -2.73 -3.82 -6.37
C CYS A 177 -3.60 -3.37 -5.19
N THR A 178 -4.72 -4.06 -5.00
CA THR A 178 -5.68 -3.78 -3.91
C THR A 178 -5.79 -4.92 -2.91
N ASN A 179 -5.27 -6.10 -3.25
CA ASN A 179 -5.22 -7.26 -2.37
C ASN A 179 -3.77 -7.60 -2.01
N TRP A 180 -3.15 -8.63 -2.60
CA TRP A 180 -1.74 -8.90 -2.34
C TRP A 180 -0.89 -7.78 -2.93
N TRP A 181 0.19 -7.38 -2.25
CA TRP A 181 1.05 -6.28 -2.70
C TRP A 181 0.32 -4.93 -2.71
N ALA A 182 -0.73 -4.77 -1.90
CA ALA A 182 -1.57 -3.58 -1.88
C ALA A 182 -0.74 -2.27 -1.84
N GLY A 183 -1.04 -1.35 -2.76
CA GLY A 183 -0.32 -0.09 -2.93
C GLY A 183 0.78 -0.10 -3.99
N CYS A 184 1.28 -1.28 -4.40
CA CYS A 184 2.25 -1.40 -5.49
C CYS A 184 1.61 -1.18 -6.86
N GLU A 185 2.34 -0.50 -7.74
CA GLU A 185 1.92 -0.30 -9.13
C GLU A 185 2.04 -1.59 -9.94
N CYS A 186 1.09 -1.80 -10.85
CA CYS A 186 1.01 -2.96 -11.73
C CYS A 186 0.72 -2.55 -13.18
N LEU A 187 1.11 -3.42 -14.12
CA LEU A 187 0.82 -3.29 -15.54
C LEU A 187 -0.63 -3.71 -15.80
N PRO A 188 -1.47 -2.80 -16.31
CA PRO A 188 -2.89 -3.07 -16.44
C PRO A 188 -3.16 -4.15 -17.49
N THR A 189 -4.12 -5.01 -17.20
CA THR A 189 -4.59 -6.05 -18.12
C THR A 189 -5.92 -5.63 -18.74
N ARG A 190 -6.50 -6.49 -19.59
CA ARG A 190 -7.86 -6.30 -20.09
C ARG A 190 -8.88 -6.15 -18.95
N ASN A 191 -8.70 -6.88 -17.84
CA ASN A 191 -9.60 -6.84 -16.70
C ASN A 191 -9.49 -5.49 -15.96
N THR A 192 -8.26 -4.98 -15.79
CA THR A 192 -8.02 -3.67 -15.17
C THR A 192 -8.54 -2.52 -16.04
N CYS A 193 -8.36 -2.60 -17.36
CA CYS A 193 -8.72 -1.54 -18.30
C CYS A 193 -10.22 -1.45 -18.61
N GLY A 194 -10.94 -2.57 -18.56
CA GLY A 194 -12.33 -2.65 -18.99
C GLY A 194 -12.53 -2.35 -20.48
N SER A 195 -13.73 -1.83 -20.82
CA SER A 195 -14.09 -1.50 -22.19
C SER A 195 -13.42 -0.20 -22.67
N PRO A 196 -12.80 -0.17 -23.86
CA PRO A 196 -12.12 1.02 -24.39
C PRO A 196 -12.98 2.27 -24.37
N GLN A 197 -12.44 3.34 -23.80
CA GLN A 197 -13.03 4.69 -23.74
C GLN A 197 -12.32 5.62 -24.73
N SER A 198 -12.82 6.84 -24.92
CA SER A 198 -12.15 7.84 -25.78
C SER A 198 -10.70 8.08 -25.34
N CYS A 199 -9.80 8.20 -26.33
CA CYS A 199 -8.37 8.47 -26.12
C CYS A 199 -8.06 9.84 -25.50
N ASP A 200 -9.01 10.77 -25.49
CA ASP A 200 -8.85 12.10 -24.89
C ASP A 200 -9.53 12.22 -23.53
N LYS A 201 -10.21 11.15 -23.09
CA LYS A 201 -10.95 11.15 -21.83
C LYS A 201 -9.99 11.01 -20.64
N ASN A 202 -10.27 11.79 -19.59
CA ASN A 202 -9.64 11.65 -18.27
C ASN A 202 -8.09 11.63 -18.30
N GLY A 203 -7.45 12.37 -19.21
CA GLY A 203 -5.99 12.42 -19.30
C GLY A 203 -5.32 11.18 -19.91
N CYS A 204 -6.07 10.34 -20.64
CA CYS A 204 -5.52 9.17 -21.35
C CYS A 204 -4.40 9.53 -22.33
N ALA A 205 -4.53 10.66 -23.05
CA ALA A 205 -3.57 11.13 -24.05
C ALA A 205 -3.18 10.00 -25.04
N GLY A 206 -4.20 9.42 -25.67
CA GLY A 206 -4.03 8.23 -26.48
C GLY A 206 -3.23 8.47 -27.76
N SER A 207 -2.45 7.47 -28.14
CA SER A 207 -1.75 7.43 -29.44
C SER A 207 -1.63 5.98 -29.92
N PHE A 208 -1.44 5.83 -31.23
CA PHE A 208 -1.22 4.53 -31.84
C PHE A 208 0.16 3.97 -31.47
N ASP A 209 0.20 2.70 -31.11
CA ASP A 209 1.44 1.93 -31.00
C ASP A 209 1.89 1.39 -32.38
N SER A 210 2.99 0.64 -32.39
CA SER A 210 3.55 0.04 -33.61
C SER A 210 2.65 -1.00 -34.27
N ASP A 211 1.63 -1.48 -33.55
CA ASP A 211 0.66 -2.46 -34.04
C ASP A 211 -0.63 -1.78 -34.54
N GLY A 212 -0.62 -0.45 -34.66
CA GLY A 212 -1.77 0.34 -35.10
C GLY A 212 -2.92 0.37 -34.09
N VAL A 213 -2.66 0.06 -32.81
CA VAL A 213 -3.67 0.07 -31.74
C VAL A 213 -3.54 1.34 -30.91
N ALA A 214 -4.62 2.11 -30.78
CA ALA A 214 -4.64 3.29 -29.93
C ALA A 214 -4.61 2.88 -28.45
N ARG A 215 -3.64 3.39 -27.70
CA ARG A 215 -3.49 3.15 -26.27
C ARG A 215 -3.20 4.43 -25.52
N CYS A 216 -3.69 4.50 -24.28
CA CYS A 216 -3.37 5.61 -23.39
C CYS A 216 -1.87 5.67 -23.09
N LYS A 217 -1.31 6.88 -23.09
CA LYS A 217 0.09 7.17 -22.71
C LYS A 217 0.20 7.93 -21.39
N GLY A 218 -0.84 8.68 -21.02
CA GLY A 218 -1.01 9.32 -19.72
C GLY A 218 -1.70 8.39 -18.73
N ASN A 219 -2.88 8.80 -18.26
CA ASN A 219 -3.69 8.00 -17.34
C ASN A 219 -4.14 6.70 -18.01
N PHE A 220 -4.25 5.61 -17.26
CA PHE A 220 -4.61 4.29 -17.80
C PHE A 220 -3.59 3.73 -18.82
N LYS A 221 -2.31 4.02 -18.63
CA LYS A 221 -1.24 3.73 -19.58
C LYS A 221 -1.22 2.27 -20.03
N GLY A 222 -1.24 2.07 -21.35
CA GLY A 222 -1.26 0.75 -21.97
C GLY A 222 -2.66 0.17 -22.22
N CYS A 223 -3.70 0.74 -21.62
CA CYS A 223 -5.09 0.40 -21.94
C CYS A 223 -5.46 0.86 -23.36
N LYS A 224 -6.22 0.02 -24.07
CA LYS A 224 -6.76 0.39 -25.38
C LYS A 224 -7.79 1.52 -25.24
N CYS A 225 -7.75 2.47 -26.16
CA CYS A 225 -8.71 3.57 -26.23
C CYS A 225 -9.29 3.70 -27.65
N LYS A 226 -10.42 4.41 -27.76
CA LYS A 226 -11.08 4.72 -29.02
C LYS A 226 -10.52 6.05 -29.55
N PRO A 227 -9.83 6.06 -30.69
CA PRO A 227 -9.24 7.27 -31.22
C PRO A 227 -10.32 8.28 -31.60
N THR A 228 -9.99 9.55 -31.45
CA THR A 228 -10.77 10.69 -31.94
C THR A 228 -10.10 11.25 -33.20
N VAL A 229 -10.71 12.27 -33.80
CA VAL A 229 -10.19 12.95 -34.98
C VAL A 229 -8.75 13.43 -34.75
N ASP A 230 -8.45 13.92 -33.54
CA ASP A 230 -7.13 14.46 -33.19
C ASP A 230 -6.05 13.37 -33.14
N ASN A 231 -6.42 12.11 -32.88
CA ASN A 231 -5.46 11.00 -32.89
C ASN A 231 -5.24 10.40 -34.29
N CYS A 232 -6.22 10.54 -35.19
CA CYS A 232 -6.23 9.86 -36.49
C CYS A 232 -5.41 10.56 -37.58
N GLY A 233 -5.12 11.86 -37.41
CA GLY A 233 -4.39 12.64 -38.41
C GLY A 233 -5.15 12.78 -39.75
N ALA A 234 -4.42 13.09 -40.81
CA ALA A 234 -5.00 13.24 -42.15
C ALA A 234 -5.42 11.87 -42.73
N ARG A 235 -6.61 11.83 -43.34
CA ARG A 235 -7.14 10.62 -43.98
C ARG A 235 -6.16 10.09 -45.03
N GLN A 236 -5.79 8.82 -44.89
CA GLN A 236 -4.96 8.08 -45.85
C GLN A 236 -5.79 7.03 -46.58
N SER A 237 -5.22 6.36 -47.58
CA SER A 237 -5.90 5.27 -48.28
C SER A 237 -6.34 4.16 -47.31
N CYS A 238 -7.57 3.67 -47.50
CA CYS A 238 -8.16 2.58 -46.71
C CYS A 238 -7.48 1.20 -46.83
N ASP A 239 -6.50 1.07 -47.73
CA ASP A 239 -5.70 -0.15 -47.90
C ASP A 239 -4.24 0.06 -47.48
N LEU A 240 -3.90 1.26 -46.95
CA LEU A 240 -2.54 1.59 -46.58
C LEU A 240 -2.19 0.97 -45.22
N ASN A 241 -1.00 0.36 -45.15
CA ASN A 241 -0.35 -0.08 -43.91
C ASN A 241 -1.27 -0.92 -42.98
N ASN A 242 -2.06 -1.84 -43.52
CA ASN A 242 -3.00 -2.70 -42.78
C ASN A 242 -4.26 -2.01 -42.23
N CYS A 243 -4.56 -0.77 -42.62
CA CYS A 243 -5.93 -0.28 -42.56
C CYS A 243 -6.79 -1.20 -43.45
N VAL A 244 -7.96 -1.57 -42.95
CA VAL A 244 -9.00 -2.25 -43.72
C VAL A 244 -10.24 -1.39 -43.62
N GLY A 245 -10.41 -0.48 -44.58
CA GLY A 245 -11.55 0.43 -44.61
C GLY A 245 -12.86 -0.29 -44.89
N ASP A 246 -13.89 0.06 -44.13
CA ASP A 246 -15.24 -0.50 -44.27
C ASP A 246 -16.31 0.57 -43.98
N PHE A 247 -17.42 0.49 -44.69
CA PHE A 247 -18.63 1.30 -44.46
C PHE A 247 -19.70 0.57 -43.62
N THR A 248 -19.52 -0.74 -43.41
CA THR A 248 -20.53 -1.60 -42.77
C THR A 248 -20.87 -1.12 -41.36
N GLY A 249 -22.17 -0.98 -41.09
CA GLY A 249 -22.68 -0.56 -39.77
C GLY A 249 -22.47 0.92 -39.44
N LEU A 250 -21.90 1.74 -40.36
CA LEU A 250 -21.73 3.18 -40.15
C LEU A 250 -22.97 4.00 -40.58
N GLY A 251 -23.86 3.40 -41.38
CA GLY A 251 -24.93 4.13 -42.05
C GLY A 251 -24.43 5.00 -43.19
N PRO A 252 -25.22 5.98 -43.66
CA PRO A 252 -24.84 6.89 -44.74
C PRO A 252 -23.80 7.90 -44.25
N VAL A 253 -22.51 7.57 -44.41
CA VAL A 253 -21.38 8.43 -44.03
C VAL A 253 -20.50 8.78 -45.25
N VAL A 254 -19.79 9.90 -45.17
CA VAL A 254 -18.88 10.37 -46.23
C VAL A 254 -17.69 9.45 -46.40
N TYR A 255 -17.05 9.09 -45.29
CA TYR A 255 -15.82 8.30 -45.29
C TYR A 255 -16.02 6.96 -44.56
N PRO A 256 -15.41 5.88 -45.06
CA PRO A 256 -15.32 4.61 -44.34
C PRO A 256 -14.37 4.76 -43.15
N ARG A 257 -14.38 3.76 -42.26
CA ARG A 257 -13.44 3.69 -41.14
C ARG A 257 -12.55 2.47 -41.23
N CYS A 258 -11.30 2.59 -40.81
CA CYS A 258 -10.44 1.43 -40.64
C CYS A 258 -11.04 0.51 -39.56
N THR A 259 -10.98 -0.81 -39.79
CA THR A 259 -11.46 -1.84 -38.85
C THR A 259 -10.33 -2.63 -38.21
N ASN A 260 -9.13 -2.60 -38.80
CA ASN A 260 -7.91 -3.24 -38.29
C ASN A 260 -6.94 -2.21 -37.69
N TRP A 261 -5.81 -1.91 -38.34
CA TRP A 261 -4.92 -0.83 -37.87
C TRP A 261 -5.63 0.51 -37.97
N TRP A 262 -5.45 1.38 -36.97
CA TRP A 262 -6.18 2.64 -36.81
C TRP A 262 -7.69 2.48 -36.69
N ALA A 263 -8.14 1.37 -36.09
CA ALA A 263 -9.56 1.07 -35.92
C ALA A 263 -10.35 2.29 -35.39
N GLY A 264 -11.35 2.72 -36.15
CA GLY A 264 -12.20 3.88 -35.84
C GLY A 264 -11.82 5.18 -36.56
N CYS A 265 -10.62 5.28 -37.14
CA CYS A 265 -10.21 6.43 -37.94
C CYS A 265 -10.80 6.40 -39.35
N GLU A 266 -11.14 7.57 -39.88
CA GLU A 266 -11.62 7.72 -41.25
C GLU A 266 -10.47 7.55 -42.26
N CYS A 267 -10.76 6.91 -43.39
CA CYS A 267 -9.81 6.70 -44.48
C CYS A 267 -10.43 7.06 -45.85
N LEU A 268 -9.59 7.18 -46.87
CA LEU A 268 -10.00 7.45 -48.25
C LEU A 268 -10.33 6.12 -48.94
N ALA A 269 -11.60 5.97 -49.33
CA ALA A 269 -12.12 4.75 -49.92
C ALA A 269 -11.35 4.35 -51.20
N THR A 270 -11.12 3.06 -51.35
CA THR A 270 -10.56 2.47 -52.58
C THR A 270 -11.61 1.60 -53.27
N ALA A 271 -11.27 1.06 -54.45
CA ALA A 271 -12.14 0.10 -55.13
C ALA A 271 -12.51 -1.10 -54.25
N LYS A 272 -11.61 -1.53 -53.35
CA LYS A 272 -11.89 -2.63 -52.40
C LYS A 272 -12.90 -2.24 -51.33
N THR A 273 -12.85 -1.00 -50.85
CA THR A 273 -13.76 -0.48 -49.82
C THR A 273 -15.19 -0.30 -50.33
N CYS A 274 -15.34 0.06 -51.60
CA CYS A 274 -16.60 0.55 -52.17
C CYS A 274 -17.63 -0.53 -52.54
N GLY A 275 -17.24 -1.81 -52.53
CA GLY A 275 -18.13 -2.91 -52.90
C GLY A 275 -18.70 -2.77 -54.32
N THR A 276 -19.87 -3.35 -54.56
CA THR A 276 -20.57 -3.24 -55.85
C THR A 276 -21.21 -1.86 -56.03
N PRO A 277 -21.09 -1.22 -57.20
CA PRO A 277 -21.73 0.05 -57.47
C PRO A 277 -23.23 0.06 -57.17
N GLN A 278 -23.73 1.17 -56.64
CA GLN A 278 -25.16 1.40 -56.37
C GLN A 278 -25.63 2.67 -57.06
N SER A 279 -26.95 2.92 -57.05
CA SER A 279 -27.51 4.12 -57.65
C SER A 279 -26.91 5.42 -57.07
N CYS A 280 -26.48 6.32 -57.95
CA CYS A 280 -25.91 7.63 -57.61
C CYS A 280 -26.83 8.57 -56.80
N SER A 281 -28.14 8.31 -56.75
CA SER A 281 -29.11 9.10 -55.98
C SER A 281 -29.44 8.49 -54.61
N LYS A 282 -28.93 7.28 -54.31
CA LYS A 282 -29.26 6.55 -53.09
C LYS A 282 -28.37 6.97 -51.92
N ASN A 283 -28.93 6.90 -50.70
CA ASN A 283 -28.21 7.06 -49.43
C ASN A 283 -27.33 8.32 -49.33
N GLY A 284 -27.70 9.41 -50.01
CA GLY A 284 -26.93 10.66 -50.00
C GLY A 284 -25.61 10.62 -50.79
N CYS A 285 -25.45 9.67 -51.72
CA CYS A 285 -24.27 9.56 -52.59
C CYS A 285 -24.01 10.83 -53.43
N ALA A 286 -25.07 11.49 -53.90
CA ALA A 286 -25.00 12.69 -54.74
C ALA A 286 -24.00 12.53 -55.90
N GLY A 287 -24.21 11.50 -56.72
CA GLY A 287 -23.23 11.10 -57.73
C GLY A 287 -22.93 12.16 -58.77
N GLY A 288 -21.69 12.14 -59.26
CA GLY A 288 -21.27 12.94 -60.39
C GLY A 288 -20.07 12.33 -61.11
N TRP A 289 -19.77 12.84 -62.30
CA TRP A 289 -18.74 12.29 -63.17
C TRP A 289 -17.33 12.69 -62.71
N VAL A 290 -16.43 11.71 -62.61
CA VAL A 290 -14.99 11.90 -62.37
C VAL A 290 -14.25 11.02 -63.37
N ASN A 291 -13.53 11.64 -64.31
CA ASN A 291 -12.79 10.94 -65.38
C ASN A 291 -13.65 9.92 -66.15
N GLY A 292 -14.89 10.29 -66.47
CA GLY A 292 -15.81 9.42 -67.23
C GLY A 292 -16.43 8.27 -66.43
N VAL A 293 -16.22 8.20 -65.11
CA VAL A 293 -16.88 7.23 -64.22
C VAL A 293 -17.78 7.97 -63.23
N PRO A 294 -19.05 7.56 -63.04
CA PRO A 294 -19.89 8.17 -62.02
C PRO A 294 -19.41 7.75 -60.63
N ARG A 295 -19.26 8.71 -59.74
CA ARG A 295 -18.79 8.49 -58.37
C ARG A 295 -19.59 9.33 -57.38
N CYS A 296 -19.77 8.80 -56.18
CA CYS A 296 -20.39 9.55 -55.10
C CYS A 296 -19.53 10.75 -54.71
N LYS A 297 -20.19 11.91 -54.55
CA LYS A 297 -19.59 13.17 -54.07
C LYS A 297 -20.03 13.52 -52.64
N GLY A 298 -21.03 12.83 -52.11
CA GLY A 298 -21.51 12.92 -50.73
C GLY A 298 -21.10 11.70 -49.92
N ASN A 299 -22.10 10.97 -49.40
CA ASN A 299 -21.85 9.70 -48.70
C ASN A 299 -21.17 8.69 -49.62
N TYR A 300 -20.30 7.85 -49.06
CA TYR A 300 -19.49 6.89 -49.81
C TYR A 300 -18.54 7.56 -50.81
N LEU A 301 -17.94 8.69 -50.40
CA LEU A 301 -17.15 9.56 -51.28
C LEU A 301 -16.07 8.79 -52.05
N GLY A 302 -16.05 8.97 -53.37
CA GLY A 302 -15.07 8.33 -54.27
C GLY A 302 -15.47 6.93 -54.74
N CYS A 303 -16.50 6.32 -54.15
CA CYS A 303 -17.03 5.04 -54.62
C CYS A 303 -17.80 5.20 -55.92
N GLN A 304 -17.71 4.19 -56.78
CA GLN A 304 -18.48 4.16 -58.02
C GLN A 304 -19.97 4.02 -57.71
N CYS A 305 -20.73 4.82 -58.44
CA CYS A 305 -22.17 4.73 -58.59
C CYS A 305 -22.47 4.80 -60.11
#